data_AF-A0A1X7HZL5-F1
#
_entry.id   AF-A0A1X7HZL5-F1
#
_cell.length_a   1.000
_cell.length_b   1.000
_cell.length_c   1.000
_cell.angle_alpha   90.00
_cell.angle_beta   90.00
_cell.angle_gamma   90.00
#
_symmetry.space_group_name_H-M   'P 1'
#
loop_
_entity.id
_entity.type
_entity.pdbx_description
1 polymer ?
#
loop_
_entity_poly.entity_id
_entity_poly.type
_entity_poly.pdbx_seq_one_letter_code
_entity_poly.pdbx_strand_id
1 'polypeptide(L)'
;MAKSSEVSALDTAEAANTGGPLIGDVLVSGTANAEKILLEKPLSFWGGYDSNAGKIIDRTHPQIGETLAGKIMVMAHAKGSSSSSSVLAEAIRNGTGPSGIVLRERDLIISIGAIVAVELYNLAVPVVCLPPSAFDQVVSSRGKIRIEAGEGINGARVFLTD
;
A
#
# COMPACT_ATOMS: atom_id res chain seq x y z
N MET A 1 -28.61 -19.71 30.46
CA MET A 1 -28.61 -18.28 30.10
C MET A 1 -27.27 -17.70 30.55
N ALA A 2 -26.25 -17.78 29.67
CA ALA A 2 -25.74 -16.67 28.85
C ALA A 2 -25.20 -15.51 29.72
N LYS A 3 -23.90 -15.55 30.05
CA LYS A 3 -22.77 -14.84 29.40
C LYS A 3 -22.41 -13.56 30.17
N SER A 4 -21.32 -13.62 30.92
CA SER A 4 -20.52 -12.46 31.30
C SER A 4 -19.08 -12.78 30.93
N SER A 5 -18.75 -12.50 29.68
CA SER A 5 -17.39 -12.54 29.17
C SER A 5 -16.77 -11.18 29.39
N GLU A 6 -15.83 -11.11 30.33
CA GLU A 6 -14.84 -10.04 30.44
C GLU A 6 -13.99 -10.05 29.17
N VAL A 7 -14.04 -8.95 28.41
CA VAL A 7 -13.10 -8.68 27.34
C VAL A 7 -12.10 -7.69 27.89
N SER A 8 -10.89 -8.21 28.12
CA SER A 8 -9.69 -7.51 28.56
C SER A 8 -9.43 -6.26 27.71
N ALA A 9 -9.46 -5.10 28.36
CA ALA A 9 -8.85 -3.87 27.86
C ALA A 9 -7.33 -3.99 27.98
N LEU A 10 -6.60 -3.63 26.92
CA LEU A 10 -5.14 -3.39 26.72
C LEU A 10 -4.88 -3.79 25.24
N ASP A 11 -4.66 -2.91 24.27
CA ASP A 11 -3.64 -1.86 24.18
C ASP A 11 -4.17 -0.63 23.42
N THR A 12 -4.35 0.48 24.13
CA THR A 12 -4.27 1.81 23.54
C THR A 12 -2.80 2.20 23.48
N ALA A 13 -2.13 1.86 22.38
CA ALA A 13 -0.82 2.43 22.08
C ALA A 13 -0.98 3.92 21.77
N GLU A 14 -0.20 4.72 22.49
CA GLU A 14 -0.12 6.17 22.49
C GLU A 14 -0.25 6.80 21.09
N ALA A 15 -1.26 7.66 20.95
CA ALA A 15 -1.33 8.63 19.88
C ALA A 15 -0.24 9.69 20.10
N ALA A 16 0.94 9.45 19.53
CA ALA A 16 1.88 10.51 19.25
C ALA A 16 1.21 11.53 18.32
N ASN A 17 1.36 12.81 18.67
CA ASN A 17 0.69 13.96 18.10
C ASN A 17 0.89 14.12 16.58
N THR A 18 0.01 13.52 15.78
CA THR A 18 -0.14 13.76 14.35
C THR A 18 -1.58 14.16 14.08
N GLY A 19 -1.81 15.05 13.11
CA GLY A 19 -3.17 15.39 12.67
C GLY A 19 -4.00 14.14 12.38
N GLY A 20 -5.33 14.26 12.41
CA GLY A 20 -6.24 13.13 12.17
C GLY A 20 -5.92 12.36 10.88
N PRO A 21 -6.43 11.12 10.74
CA PRO A 21 -6.08 10.26 9.61
C PRO A 21 -6.38 10.94 8.27
N LEU A 22 -5.49 10.73 7.31
CA LEU A 22 -5.70 11.13 5.94
C LEU A 22 -6.76 10.22 5.32
N ILE A 23 -7.82 10.82 4.78
CA ILE A 23 -8.96 10.09 4.23
C ILE A 23 -8.82 9.94 2.71
N GLY A 24 -9.14 8.75 2.20
CA GLY A 24 -9.24 8.50 0.76
C GLY A 24 -10.17 7.34 0.43
N ASP A 25 -10.06 6.86 -0.79
CA ASP A 25 -10.87 5.77 -1.32
C ASP A 25 -10.17 4.42 -1.13
N VAL A 26 -10.94 3.40 -0.77
CA VAL A 26 -10.49 2.01 -0.77
C VAL A 26 -10.58 1.47 -2.19
N LEU A 27 -9.45 0.99 -2.73
CA LEU A 27 -9.43 0.22 -3.99
C LEU A 27 -9.33 -1.28 -3.71
N VAL A 28 -8.55 -1.66 -2.70
CA VAL A 28 -8.44 -3.03 -2.18
C VAL A 28 -8.37 -2.96 -0.66
N SER A 29 -9.24 -3.72 0.01
CA SER A 29 -9.36 -3.77 1.47
C SER A 29 -8.15 -4.43 2.12
N GLY A 30 -7.83 -4.04 3.35
CA GLY A 30 -6.74 -4.61 4.14
C GLY A 30 -6.14 -3.63 5.14
N THR A 31 -5.07 -4.06 5.80
CA THR A 31 -4.29 -3.22 6.70
C THR A 31 -2.80 -3.43 6.47
N ALA A 32 -2.02 -2.37 6.61
CA ALA A 32 -0.57 -2.44 6.49
C ALA A 32 0.08 -1.39 7.41
N ASN A 33 1.24 -1.71 7.98
CA ASN A 33 2.06 -0.75 8.72
C ASN A 33 3.52 -1.02 8.40
N ALA A 34 4.16 -0.11 7.67
CA ALA A 34 5.56 -0.27 7.26
C ALA A 34 6.19 1.06 6.85
N GLU A 35 7.52 1.04 6.68
CA GLU A 35 8.26 2.11 6.05
C GLU A 35 7.70 2.38 4.64
N LYS A 36 7.52 3.65 4.29
CA LYS A 36 7.10 4.00 2.94
C LYS A 36 8.29 4.06 1.98
N ILE A 37 8.03 3.80 0.71
CA ILE A 37 8.92 4.16 -0.40
C ILE A 37 8.14 5.01 -1.40
N LEU A 38 8.62 6.22 -1.64
CA LEU A 38 8.08 7.09 -2.67
C LEU A 38 8.73 6.77 -4.02
N LEU A 39 7.90 6.53 -5.03
CA LEU A 39 8.34 6.45 -6.42
C LEU A 39 8.18 7.82 -7.07
N GLU A 40 9.30 8.48 -7.37
CA GLU A 40 9.32 9.83 -7.98
C GLU A 40 8.83 9.84 -9.43
N LYS A 41 8.89 8.67 -10.08
CA LYS A 41 8.32 8.42 -11.40
C LYS A 41 7.39 7.22 -11.32
N PRO A 42 6.42 7.09 -12.24
CA PRO A 42 5.57 5.91 -12.28
C PRO A 42 6.39 4.68 -12.71
N LEU A 43 6.20 3.57 -12.02
CA LEU A 43 6.86 2.30 -12.31
C LEU A 43 5.96 1.41 -13.17
N SER A 44 6.50 0.91 -14.28
CA SER A 44 5.94 -0.25 -14.98
C SER A 44 6.44 -1.52 -14.31
N PHE A 45 5.56 -2.29 -13.67
CA PHE A 45 5.97 -3.59 -13.11
C PHE A 45 6.42 -4.54 -14.21
N TRP A 46 5.73 -4.55 -15.36
CA TRP A 46 6.19 -5.28 -16.53
C TRP A 46 7.51 -4.69 -17.06
N GLY A 47 8.60 -5.43 -16.88
CA GLY A 47 9.95 -5.07 -17.33
C GLY A 47 10.71 -4.07 -16.45
N GLY A 48 10.04 -3.37 -15.53
CA GLY A 48 10.68 -2.41 -14.61
C GLY A 48 10.88 -2.93 -13.19
N TYR A 49 10.27 -4.07 -12.83
CA TYR A 49 10.42 -4.70 -11.53
C TYR A 49 10.73 -6.19 -11.66
N ASP A 50 11.73 -6.66 -10.93
CA ASP A 50 12.04 -8.09 -10.81
C ASP A 50 11.24 -8.67 -9.62
N SER A 51 10.17 -9.42 -9.90
CA SER A 51 9.30 -10.03 -8.89
C SER A 51 9.96 -11.16 -8.11
N ASN A 52 11.10 -11.69 -8.54
CA ASN A 52 11.85 -12.71 -7.81
C ASN A 52 12.89 -12.07 -6.89
N ALA A 53 13.64 -11.09 -7.39
CA ALA A 53 14.66 -10.39 -6.60
C ALA A 53 14.07 -9.28 -5.70
N GLY A 54 12.86 -8.81 -6.01
CA GLY A 54 12.19 -7.76 -5.30
C GLY A 54 12.76 -6.36 -5.52
N LYS A 55 13.33 -6.10 -6.71
CA LYS A 55 14.03 -4.84 -7.01
C LYS A 55 13.50 -4.14 -8.25
N ILE A 56 13.54 -2.81 -8.23
CA ILE A 56 13.34 -1.99 -9.42
C ILE A 56 14.56 -2.15 -10.34
N ILE A 57 14.33 -2.58 -11.58
CA ILE A 57 15.37 -2.87 -12.58
C ILE A 57 15.34 -1.92 -13.79
N ASP A 58 14.31 -1.06 -13.88
CA ASP A 58 14.26 0.00 -14.91
C ASP A 58 15.43 0.98 -14.71
N ARG A 59 16.38 0.96 -15.67
CA ARG A 59 17.59 1.80 -15.68
C ARG A 59 17.33 3.30 -15.73
N THR A 60 16.11 3.70 -16.07
CA THR A 60 15.72 5.12 -16.17
C THR A 60 14.95 5.60 -14.93
N HIS A 61 14.61 4.69 -14.02
CA HIS A 61 13.83 5.00 -12.83
C HIS A 61 14.71 5.57 -11.72
N PRO A 62 14.32 6.66 -11.04
CA PRO A 62 15.15 7.27 -9.98
C PRO A 62 15.44 6.31 -8.82
N GLN A 63 14.46 5.48 -8.47
CA GLN A 63 14.59 4.43 -7.44
C GLN A 63 15.16 3.09 -7.98
N ILE A 64 15.95 3.07 -9.06
CA ILE A 64 16.59 1.81 -9.52
C ILE A 64 17.37 1.13 -8.39
N GLY A 65 17.23 -0.19 -8.28
CA GLY A 65 17.90 -1.02 -7.27
C GLY A 65 17.16 -1.08 -5.93
N GLU A 66 16.23 -0.16 -5.67
CA GLU A 66 15.41 -0.18 -4.47
C GLU A 66 14.44 -1.36 -4.44
N THR A 67 14.13 -1.80 -3.23
CA THR A 67 13.13 -2.84 -2.98
C THR A 67 11.79 -2.26 -2.57
N LEU A 68 10.72 -2.92 -3.03
CA LEU A 68 9.35 -2.72 -2.55
C LEU A 68 8.99 -3.70 -1.43
N ALA A 69 9.78 -4.74 -1.21
CA ALA A 69 9.48 -5.84 -0.29
C ALA A 69 9.18 -5.32 1.11
N GLY A 70 7.97 -5.60 1.60
CA GLY A 70 7.53 -5.22 2.95
C GLY A 70 7.34 -3.72 3.19
N LYS A 71 7.52 -2.87 2.17
CA LYS A 71 7.33 -1.41 2.26
C LYS A 71 5.93 -1.02 1.79
N ILE A 72 5.47 0.15 2.23
CA ILE A 72 4.29 0.77 1.61
C ILE A 72 4.74 1.61 0.41
N MET A 73 4.35 1.19 -0.78
CA MET A 73 4.66 1.91 -2.02
C MET A 73 3.75 3.12 -2.16
N VAL A 74 4.33 4.30 -2.36
CA VAL A 74 3.63 5.55 -2.64
C VAL A 74 3.93 5.97 -4.08
N MET A 75 2.92 6.07 -4.93
CA MET A 75 3.09 6.36 -6.36
C MET A 75 1.94 7.23 -6.88
N ALA A 76 2.22 8.35 -7.53
CA ALA A 76 1.18 9.31 -7.92
C ALA A 76 0.19 8.71 -8.96
N HIS A 77 0.73 8.11 -10.01
CA HIS A 77 -0.03 7.42 -11.06
C HIS A 77 0.72 6.16 -11.47
N ALA A 78 0.01 5.13 -11.92
CA ALA A 78 0.66 3.93 -12.42
C ALA A 78 1.15 4.10 -13.86
N LYS A 79 2.01 3.18 -14.30
CA LYS A 79 2.46 3.06 -15.68
C LYS A 79 2.45 1.60 -16.08
N GLY A 80 2.19 1.35 -17.37
CA GLY A 80 2.26 0.04 -17.97
C GLY A 80 0.90 -0.44 -18.47
N SER A 81 0.87 -1.69 -18.92
CA SER A 81 -0.32 -2.38 -19.43
C SER A 81 -0.80 -3.43 -18.43
N SER A 82 -1.91 -4.11 -18.76
CA SER A 82 -2.50 -5.18 -17.96
C SER A 82 -1.51 -6.24 -17.49
N SER A 83 -0.45 -6.56 -18.26
CA SER A 83 0.62 -7.49 -17.85
C SER A 83 1.34 -7.11 -16.56
N SER A 84 1.33 -5.82 -16.18
CA SER A 84 1.90 -5.35 -14.91
C SER A 84 1.14 -5.90 -13.69
N SER A 85 -0.15 -6.20 -13.83
CA SER A 85 -0.95 -6.78 -12.73
C SER A 85 -0.44 -8.16 -12.34
N SER A 86 -0.06 -9.00 -13.31
CA SER A 86 0.50 -10.33 -13.06
C SER A 86 1.87 -10.27 -12.38
N VAL A 87 2.72 -9.32 -12.78
CA VAL A 87 4.03 -9.14 -12.13
C VAL A 87 3.88 -8.65 -10.69
N LEU A 88 2.95 -7.72 -10.43
CA LEU A 88 2.64 -7.28 -9.08
C LEU A 88 2.09 -8.43 -8.22
N ALA A 89 1.16 -9.23 -8.77
CA ALA A 89 0.60 -10.38 -8.07
C ALA A 89 1.69 -11.41 -7.72
N GLU A 90 2.59 -11.73 -8.65
CA GLU A 90 3.73 -12.63 -8.38
C GLU A 90 4.71 -12.04 -7.37
N ALA A 91 4.97 -10.73 -7.41
CA ALA A 91 5.81 -10.08 -6.40
C ALA A 91 5.20 -10.23 -5.00
N ILE A 92 3.89 -9.99 -4.86
CA ILE A 92 3.18 -10.18 -3.59
C ILE A 92 3.25 -11.66 -3.17
N ARG A 93 2.97 -12.60 -4.09
CA ARG A 93 3.07 -14.05 -3.87
C ARG A 93 4.43 -14.47 -3.36
N ASN A 94 5.50 -13.90 -3.91
CA ASN A 94 6.88 -14.19 -3.55
C ASN A 94 7.34 -13.51 -2.26
N GLY A 95 6.51 -12.65 -1.64
CA GLY A 95 6.91 -11.82 -0.50
C GLY A 95 7.91 -10.71 -0.84
N THR A 96 8.07 -10.42 -2.12
CA THR A 96 8.98 -9.39 -2.63
C THR A 96 8.25 -8.09 -2.97
N GLY A 97 6.93 -8.12 -3.09
CA GLY A 97 6.08 -6.97 -3.36
C GLY A 97 5.85 -6.05 -2.15
N PRO A 98 5.16 -4.92 -2.38
CA PRO A 98 4.79 -3.99 -1.30
C PRO A 98 3.82 -4.63 -0.30
N SER A 99 3.89 -4.19 0.95
CA SER A 99 2.94 -4.58 2.00
C SER A 99 1.67 -3.73 1.99
N GLY A 100 1.70 -2.58 1.32
CA GLY A 100 0.54 -1.71 1.06
C GLY A 100 0.85 -0.71 -0.05
N ILE A 101 -0.18 -0.13 -0.65
CA ILE A 101 -0.04 0.79 -1.79
C ILE A 101 -0.88 2.04 -1.59
N VAL A 102 -0.26 3.21 -1.75
CA VAL A 102 -0.92 4.53 -1.77
C VAL A 102 -0.78 5.13 -3.16
N LEU A 103 -1.91 5.43 -3.79
CA LEU A 103 -2.00 6.11 -5.08
C LEU A 103 -2.60 7.51 -4.94
N ARG A 104 -2.27 8.43 -5.85
CA ARG A 104 -3.00 9.70 -6.00
C ARG A 104 -4.12 9.58 -7.03
N GLU A 105 -3.89 8.79 -8.07
CA GLU A 105 -4.85 8.52 -9.14
C GLU A 105 -5.24 7.05 -9.10
N ARG A 106 -6.53 6.77 -9.25
CA ARG A 106 -7.04 5.39 -9.28
C ARG A 106 -6.44 4.64 -10.46
N ASP A 107 -6.01 3.41 -10.22
CA ASP A 107 -5.48 2.55 -11.27
C ASP A 107 -6.00 1.12 -11.17
N LEU A 108 -6.64 0.64 -12.24
CA LEU A 108 -7.22 -0.69 -12.29
C LEU A 108 -6.16 -1.79 -12.37
N ILE A 109 -5.01 -1.54 -13.00
CA ILE A 109 -3.96 -2.56 -13.19
C ILE A 109 -3.32 -2.89 -11.84
N ILE A 110 -2.99 -1.87 -11.04
CA ILE A 110 -2.48 -2.03 -9.68
C ILE A 110 -3.53 -2.73 -8.80
N SER A 111 -4.78 -2.28 -8.87
CA SER A 111 -5.87 -2.87 -8.07
C SER A 111 -6.07 -4.35 -8.41
N ILE A 112 -6.10 -4.71 -9.70
CA ILE A 112 -6.21 -6.10 -10.15
C ILE A 112 -5.05 -6.94 -9.62
N GLY A 113 -3.80 -6.44 -9.67
CA GLY A 113 -2.65 -7.19 -9.17
C GLY A 113 -2.77 -7.53 -7.68
N ALA A 114 -3.23 -6.59 -6.86
CA ALA A 114 -3.46 -6.82 -5.43
C ALA A 114 -4.70 -7.70 -5.16
N ILE A 115 -5.79 -7.53 -5.91
CA ILE A 115 -6.99 -8.40 -5.81
C ILE A 115 -6.62 -9.85 -6.15
N VAL A 116 -5.89 -10.07 -7.24
CA VAL A 116 -5.44 -11.43 -7.63
C VAL A 116 -4.60 -12.07 -6.52
N ALA A 117 -3.76 -11.29 -5.84
CA ALA A 117 -2.98 -11.81 -4.73
C ALA A 117 -3.84 -12.24 -3.53
N VAL A 118 -4.93 -11.51 -3.25
CA VAL A 118 -5.93 -11.93 -2.26
C VAL A 118 -6.65 -13.19 -2.70
N GLU A 119 -7.22 -13.19 -3.90
CA GLU A 119 -8.10 -14.26 -4.39
C GLU A 119 -7.36 -15.60 -4.61
N LEU A 120 -6.13 -15.55 -5.10
CA LEU A 120 -5.38 -16.77 -5.43
C LEU A 120 -4.43 -17.22 -4.33
N TYR A 121 -3.90 -16.30 -3.52
CA TYR A 121 -2.84 -16.59 -2.55
C TYR A 121 -3.22 -16.25 -1.10
N ASN A 122 -4.39 -15.68 -0.86
CA ASN A 122 -4.83 -15.21 0.45
C ASN A 122 -3.84 -14.20 1.08
N LEU A 123 -3.25 -13.35 0.24
CA LEU A 123 -2.30 -12.31 0.65
C LEU A 123 -2.94 -10.93 0.44
N ALA A 124 -3.34 -10.31 1.55
CA ALA A 124 -3.97 -8.98 1.54
C ALA A 124 -2.93 -7.86 1.50
N VAL A 125 -2.95 -7.09 0.41
CA VAL A 125 -2.18 -5.85 0.25
C VAL A 125 -3.19 -4.72 0.02
N PRO A 126 -3.41 -3.82 1.01
CA PRO A 126 -4.37 -2.75 0.84
C PRO A 126 -3.89 -1.76 -0.22
N VAL A 127 -4.80 -1.32 -1.07
CA VAL A 127 -4.57 -0.29 -2.08
C VAL A 127 -5.54 0.85 -1.83
N VAL A 128 -5.00 2.06 -1.63
CA VAL A 128 -5.79 3.25 -1.31
C VAL A 128 -5.48 4.37 -2.29
N CYS A 129 -6.50 5.16 -2.63
CA CYS A 129 -6.36 6.36 -3.45
C CYS A 129 -6.61 7.59 -2.57
N LEU A 130 -5.60 8.45 -2.41
CA LEU A 130 -5.72 9.67 -1.63
C LEU A 130 -6.00 10.88 -2.54
N PRO A 131 -6.81 11.86 -2.10
CA PRO A 131 -6.90 13.15 -2.79
C PRO A 131 -5.55 13.89 -2.75
N PRO A 132 -5.29 14.84 -3.66
CA PRO A 132 -3.98 15.49 -3.80
C PRO A 132 -3.40 16.03 -2.49
N SER A 133 -4.19 16.75 -1.68
CA SER A 133 -3.72 17.32 -0.41
C SER A 133 -3.34 16.28 0.64
N ALA A 134 -4.00 15.12 0.66
CA ALA A 134 -3.65 14.01 1.54
C ALA A 134 -2.42 13.26 1.01
N PHE A 135 -2.35 13.05 -0.31
CA PHE A 135 -1.19 12.43 -0.95
C PHE A 135 0.09 13.25 -0.71
N ASP A 136 0.04 14.58 -0.85
CA ASP A 136 1.19 15.46 -0.62
C ASP A 136 1.68 15.44 0.84
N GLN A 137 0.78 15.23 1.81
CA GLN A 137 1.14 15.00 3.20
C GLN A 137 1.85 13.65 3.38
N VAL A 138 1.36 12.58 2.73
CA VAL A 138 2.08 11.29 2.69
C VAL A 138 3.44 11.45 2.03
N VAL A 139 3.59 12.23 0.97
CA VAL A 139 4.89 12.48 0.32
C VAL A 139 5.85 13.19 1.28
N SER A 140 5.37 14.22 1.97
CA SER A 140 6.19 15.09 2.84
C SER A 140 6.52 14.47 4.21
N SER A 141 5.78 13.45 4.65
CA SER A 141 6.05 12.76 5.92
C SER A 141 7.40 12.02 5.89
N ARG A 142 7.85 11.56 7.05
CA ARG A 142 8.99 10.63 7.16
C ARG A 142 8.52 9.36 7.86
N GLY A 143 9.35 8.32 7.80
CA GLY A 143 9.11 7.07 8.51
C GLY A 143 7.95 6.24 7.97
N LYS A 144 7.34 5.51 8.89
CA LYS A 144 6.29 4.55 8.59
C LYS A 144 4.97 5.25 8.33
N ILE A 145 4.09 4.54 7.63
CA ILE A 145 2.68 4.89 7.57
C ILE A 145 1.86 3.65 7.86
N ARG A 146 0.66 3.85 8.39
CA ARG A 146 -0.33 2.79 8.59
C ARG A 146 -1.52 3.02 7.68
N ILE A 147 -1.91 1.99 6.93
CA ILE A 147 -3.12 1.96 6.11
C ILE A 147 -4.17 1.12 6.84
N GLU A 148 -5.36 1.68 6.97
CA GLU A 148 -6.58 0.97 7.32
C GLU A 148 -7.61 1.16 6.21
N ALA A 149 -7.77 0.15 5.36
CA ALA A 149 -8.68 0.14 4.23
C ALA A 149 -9.82 -0.86 4.52
N GLY A 150 -10.88 -0.39 5.18
CA GLY A 150 -12.04 -1.19 5.52
C GLY A 150 -13.19 -0.99 4.52
N GLU A 151 -14.03 -2.01 4.34
CA GLU A 151 -15.26 -1.86 3.56
C GLU A 151 -16.28 -0.98 4.32
N GLY A 152 -16.85 0.03 3.64
CA GLY A 152 -17.94 0.85 4.17
C GLY A 152 -17.76 2.36 4.05
N ILE A 153 -18.68 3.11 4.67
CA ILE A 153 -18.85 4.58 4.61
C ILE A 153 -17.67 5.42 5.09
N ASN A 154 -16.68 4.80 5.72
CA ASN A 154 -15.56 5.50 6.37
C ASN A 154 -14.31 5.64 5.50
N GLY A 155 -14.31 5.07 4.28
CA GLY A 155 -13.20 5.14 3.34
C GLY A 155 -11.89 4.54 3.88
N ALA A 156 -10.81 4.78 3.14
CA ALA A 156 -9.47 4.46 3.57
C ALA A 156 -8.96 5.50 4.56
N ARG A 157 -8.24 5.06 5.60
CA ARG A 157 -7.53 5.91 6.54
C ARG A 157 -6.04 5.63 6.46
N VAL A 158 -5.25 6.69 6.28
CA VAL A 158 -3.78 6.60 6.30
C VAL A 158 -3.26 7.45 7.45
N PHE A 159 -2.54 6.82 8.37
CA PHE A 159 -1.91 7.46 9.51
C PHE A 159 -0.43 7.67 9.21
N LEU A 160 0.05 8.89 9.41
CA LEU A 160 1.48 9.19 9.40
C LEU A 160 2.02 8.88 10.78
N THR A 161 3.12 8.13 10.86
CA THR A 161 3.77 7.81 12.14
C THR A 161 5.19 8.33 12.12
N ASP A 162 5.61 8.99 13.20
CA ASP A 162 6.96 9.56 13.34
C ASP A 162 8.05 8.48 13.49
#